data_AF-A0A0F8V5E9-F1
#
_entry.id   AF-A0A0F8V5E9-F1
#
_cell.length_a   1.000
_cell.length_b   1.000
_cell.length_c   1.000
_cell.angle_alpha   90.00
_cell.angle_beta   90.00
_cell.angle_gamma   90.00
#
_symmetry.space_group_name_H-M   'P 1'
#
loop_
_entity.id
_entity.type
_entity.pdbx_description
1 polymer ?
#
loop_
_entity_poly.entity_id
_entity_poly.type
_entity_poly.pdbx_seq_one_letter_code
_entity_poly.pdbx_strand_id
1 'polypeptide(L)'
;PERTTLYTIDSTPLFYQPLDGPPIPHLKLLHAFPDILPSIQIDRGAIRFVLSGATLMAPGLTSPGGRLPDAEHALEKGTVVAVRAEGKEEICMVGALKLSTEEMKAKGKGVVIDDGHYLGDGLWKMTLD
;
A
#
# COMPACT_ATOMS: atom_id res chain seq x y z
N PRO A 1 5.36 20.93 -9.40
CA PRO A 1 6.05 19.91 -8.58
C PRO A 1 5.15 19.47 -7.43
N GLU A 2 4.81 18.19 -7.39
CA GLU A 2 4.09 17.62 -6.25
C GLU A 2 4.98 17.75 -5.01
N ARG A 3 4.45 18.41 -3.97
CA ARG A 3 5.16 18.62 -2.71
C ARG A 3 4.84 17.44 -1.80
N THR A 4 5.86 16.85 -1.20
CA THR A 4 5.73 15.79 -0.19
C THR A 4 6.52 16.20 1.04
N THR A 5 5.94 15.95 2.22
CA THR A 5 6.60 16.15 3.52
C THR A 5 7.06 14.80 4.05
N LEU A 6 8.30 14.72 4.52
CA LEU A 6 8.83 13.54 5.21
C LEU A 6 8.95 13.83 6.70
N TYR A 7 8.30 13.02 7.53
CA TYR A 7 8.37 13.08 8.98
C TYR A 7 9.42 12.11 9.49
N THR A 8 10.39 12.63 10.25
CA THR A 8 11.52 11.85 10.76
C THR A 8 11.70 12.09 12.26
N ILE A 9 12.25 11.11 12.96
CA ILE A 9 12.91 11.30 14.25
C ILE A 9 14.37 10.99 14.01
N ASP A 10 15.24 11.98 14.21
CA ASP A 10 16.63 11.95 13.75
C ASP A 10 16.68 11.53 12.27
N SER A 11 17.49 10.52 11.95
CA SER A 11 17.66 9.95 10.62
C SER A 11 16.66 8.82 10.30
N THR A 12 15.64 8.60 11.14
CA THR A 12 14.64 7.53 10.95
C THR A 12 13.37 8.07 10.29
N PRO A 13 13.07 7.71 9.02
CA PRO A 13 11.81 8.09 8.38
C PRO A 13 10.63 7.32 8.97
N LEU A 14 9.59 8.04 9.36
CA LEU A 14 8.38 7.48 9.98
C LEU A 14 7.18 7.55 9.05
N PHE A 15 6.93 8.71 8.44
CA PHE A 15 5.80 8.93 7.54
C PHE A 15 6.22 9.80 6.36
N TYR A 16 5.58 9.61 5.21
CA TYR A 16 5.56 10.61 4.14
C TYR A 16 4.13 11.09 3.93
N GLN A 17 3.95 12.36 3.56
CA GLN A 17 2.65 12.94 3.32
C GLN A 17 2.66 13.69 1.98
N PRO A 18 1.90 13.21 0.98
CA PRO A 18 1.58 13.99 -0.22
C PRO A 18 0.83 15.28 0.15
N LEU A 19 0.95 16.33 -0.66
CA LEU A 19 0.32 17.64 -0.41
C LEU A 19 -1.15 17.56 0.00
N ASP A 20 -1.94 16.75 -0.72
CA ASP A 20 -3.39 16.62 -0.57
C ASP A 20 -3.79 15.23 -0.01
N GLY A 21 -3.02 14.70 0.94
CA GLY A 21 -3.27 13.38 1.53
C GLY A 21 -2.97 13.29 3.04
N PRO A 22 -3.39 12.22 3.71
CA PRO A 22 -2.99 11.94 5.08
C PRO A 22 -1.51 11.52 5.13
N PRO A 23 -0.85 11.60 6.30
CA PRO A 23 0.43 10.92 6.51
C PRO A 23 0.31 9.41 6.26
N ILE A 24 1.24 8.87 5.47
CA ILE A 24 1.35 7.45 5.14
C ILE A 24 2.62 6.90 5.81
N PRO A 25 2.53 5.82 6.60
CA PRO A 25 3.69 5.29 7.31
C PRO A 25 4.74 4.72 6.35
N HIS A 26 6.00 4.85 6.71
CA HIS A 26 7.12 4.25 6.00
C HIS A 26 7.08 2.72 6.14
N LEU A 27 7.53 1.96 5.13
CA LEU A 27 7.50 0.49 5.18
C LEU A 27 8.30 -0.10 6.34
N LYS A 28 9.46 0.50 6.68
CA LYS A 28 10.23 0.15 7.90
C LYS A 28 9.39 0.25 9.18
N LEU A 29 8.52 1.26 9.28
CA LEU A 29 7.62 1.40 10.43
C LEU A 29 6.54 0.31 10.43
N LEU A 30 5.96 0.02 9.26
CA LEU A 30 5.00 -1.07 9.09
C LEU A 30 5.61 -2.45 9.35
N HIS A 31 6.89 -2.67 9.05
CA HIS A 31 7.56 -3.94 9.36
C HIS A 31 7.79 -4.12 10.86
N ALA A 32 7.99 -3.03 11.61
CA ALA A 32 8.07 -3.07 13.07
C ALA A 32 6.68 -3.23 13.72
N PHE A 33 5.64 -2.65 13.13
CA PHE A 33 4.27 -2.68 13.66
C PHE A 33 3.26 -3.00 12.53
N PRO A 34 3.15 -4.27 12.10
CA PRO A 34 2.39 -4.65 10.90
C PRO A 34 0.88 -4.48 11.02
N ASP A 35 0.35 -4.36 12.25
CA ASP A 35 -1.08 -4.32 12.52
C ASP A 35 -1.62 -2.90 12.71
N ILE A 36 -0.80 -1.85 12.52
CA ILE A 36 -1.24 -0.44 12.66
C ILE A 36 -2.14 0.02 11.51
N LEU A 37 -2.17 -0.72 10.40
CA LEU A 37 -3.04 -0.48 9.25
C LEU A 37 -3.82 -1.74 8.89
N PRO A 38 -5.05 -1.59 8.36
CA PRO A 38 -5.71 -2.69 7.67
C PRO A 38 -4.88 -3.14 6.47
N SER A 39 -4.91 -4.43 6.17
CA SER A 39 -4.14 -5.01 5.07
C SER A 39 -4.98 -5.69 4.00
N ILE A 40 -4.52 -5.60 2.76
CA ILE A 40 -5.01 -6.37 1.61
C ILE A 40 -3.88 -7.27 1.08
N GLN A 41 -4.20 -8.35 0.37
CA GLN A 41 -3.20 -9.24 -0.20
C GLN A 41 -3.30 -9.31 -1.72
N ILE A 42 -2.17 -9.13 -2.40
CA ILE A 42 -2.05 -9.38 -3.84
C ILE A 42 -1.60 -10.81 -4.11
N ASP A 43 -2.03 -11.35 -5.25
CA ASP A 43 -1.51 -12.63 -5.75
C ASP A 43 -0.04 -12.56 -6.19
N ARG A 44 0.55 -13.74 -6.40
CA ARG A 44 1.93 -13.89 -6.88
C ARG A 44 2.23 -13.16 -8.20
N GLY A 45 1.26 -13.07 -9.11
CA GLY A 45 1.44 -12.45 -10.42
C GLY A 45 1.61 -10.94 -10.35
N ALA A 46 0.97 -10.30 -9.38
CA ALA A 46 1.03 -8.85 -9.17
C ALA A 46 2.34 -8.38 -8.47
N ILE A 47 3.02 -9.25 -7.70
CA ILE A 47 4.18 -8.88 -6.87
C ILE A 47 5.25 -8.12 -7.66
N ARG A 48 5.69 -8.67 -8.80
CA ARG A 48 6.77 -8.06 -9.59
C ARG A 48 6.41 -6.65 -10.09
N PHE A 49 5.13 -6.40 -10.36
CA PHE A 49 4.67 -5.13 -10.91
C PHE A 49 4.59 -4.08 -9.81
N VAL A 50 4.08 -4.46 -8.64
CA VAL A 50 4.08 -3.60 -7.44
C VAL A 50 5.49 -3.18 -7.07
N LEU A 51 6.44 -4.13 -7.04
CA LEU A 51 7.85 -3.83 -6.76
C LEU A 51 8.58 -3.04 -7.88
N SER A 52 7.92 -2.81 -9.01
CA SER A 52 8.40 -1.97 -10.10
C SER A 52 7.74 -0.58 -10.11
N GLY A 53 6.90 -0.27 -9.12
CA GLY A 53 6.15 0.99 -9.05
C GLY A 53 4.97 1.07 -10.02
N ALA A 54 4.48 -0.06 -10.54
CA ALA A 54 3.29 -0.07 -11.37
C ALA A 54 2.03 0.15 -10.53
N THR A 55 1.00 0.74 -11.14
CA THR A 55 -0.34 0.84 -10.56
C THR A 55 -0.90 -0.52 -10.17
N LEU A 56 -1.35 -0.66 -8.92
CA LEU A 56 -2.05 -1.85 -8.46
C LEU A 56 -3.49 -1.84 -8.98
N MET A 57 -3.87 -2.93 -9.62
CA MET A 57 -5.18 -3.11 -10.24
C MET A 57 -6.00 -4.17 -9.48
N ALA A 58 -7.32 -4.00 -9.45
CA ALA A 58 -8.24 -4.89 -8.73
C ALA A 58 -8.12 -6.40 -9.04
N PRO A 59 -7.82 -6.85 -10.28
CA PRO A 59 -7.68 -8.29 -10.57
C PRO A 59 -6.64 -9.02 -9.71
N GLY A 60 -5.57 -8.33 -9.28
CA GLY A 60 -4.54 -8.92 -8.41
C GLY A 60 -5.01 -9.18 -6.98
N LEU A 61 -6.17 -8.63 -6.59
CA LEU A 61 -6.76 -8.74 -5.26
C LEU A 61 -8.01 -9.64 -5.24
N THR A 62 -8.69 -9.77 -6.38
CA THR A 62 -9.89 -10.60 -6.55
C THR A 62 -9.60 -11.97 -7.18
N SER A 63 -8.34 -12.29 -7.43
CA SER A 63 -7.90 -13.62 -7.89
C SER A 63 -7.84 -14.63 -6.74
N PRO A 64 -7.64 -15.94 -7.01
CA PRO A 64 -7.55 -16.96 -5.95
C PRO A 64 -6.41 -16.73 -4.93
N GLY A 65 -5.36 -16.00 -5.31
CA GLY A 65 -4.25 -15.63 -4.42
C GLY A 65 -4.45 -14.29 -3.69
N GLY A 66 -5.36 -13.44 -4.20
CA GLY A 66 -5.68 -12.15 -3.61
C GLY A 66 -6.62 -12.27 -2.41
N ARG A 67 -6.55 -11.32 -1.47
CA ARG A 67 -7.45 -11.24 -0.31
C ARG A 67 -7.88 -9.80 -0.09
N LEU A 68 -9.18 -9.63 0.13
CA LEU A 68 -9.82 -8.39 0.59
C LEU A 68 -10.55 -8.70 1.90
N PRO A 69 -10.67 -7.73 2.82
CA PRO A 69 -11.46 -7.88 4.05
C PRO A 69 -12.92 -8.26 3.75
N ASP A 70 -13.58 -8.95 4.68
CA ASP A 70 -15.01 -9.23 4.61
C ASP A 70 -15.86 -7.96 4.76
N ALA A 71 -17.16 -8.05 4.45
CA ALA A 71 -18.05 -6.88 4.40
C ALA A 71 -18.14 -6.13 5.75
N GLU A 72 -18.00 -6.83 6.88
CA GLU A 72 -17.98 -6.22 8.23
C GLU A 72 -16.76 -5.32 8.46
N HIS A 73 -15.68 -5.54 7.70
CA HIS A 73 -14.42 -4.79 7.76
C HIS A 73 -14.13 -4.10 6.41
N ALA A 74 -15.19 -3.77 5.66
CA ALA A 74 -15.05 -3.10 4.38
C ALA A 74 -14.27 -1.78 4.53
N LEU A 75 -13.38 -1.53 3.56
CA LEU A 75 -12.54 -0.34 3.56
C LEU A 75 -13.04 0.63 2.49
N GLU A 76 -13.15 1.89 2.88
CA GLU A 76 -13.60 2.96 2.02
C GLU A 76 -12.48 3.51 1.13
N LYS A 77 -12.88 4.16 0.03
CA LYS A 77 -11.95 4.92 -0.81
C LYS A 77 -11.22 5.97 0.04
N GLY A 78 -9.92 6.11 -0.17
CA GLY A 78 -9.04 7.00 0.57
C GLY A 78 -8.41 6.38 1.82
N THR A 79 -8.87 5.20 2.25
CA THR A 79 -8.24 4.47 3.36
C THR A 79 -6.81 4.09 3.00
N VAL A 80 -5.86 4.37 3.90
CA VAL A 80 -4.46 3.93 3.76
C VAL A 80 -4.36 2.47 4.19
N VAL A 81 -3.80 1.63 3.33
CA VAL A 81 -3.71 0.18 3.56
C VAL A 81 -2.29 -0.33 3.37
N ALA A 82 -1.96 -1.37 4.13
CA ALA A 82 -0.78 -2.19 3.88
C ALA A 82 -1.10 -3.25 2.81
N VAL A 83 -0.16 -3.49 1.90
CA VAL A 83 -0.29 -4.50 0.85
C VAL A 83 0.68 -5.63 1.12
N ARG A 84 0.12 -6.81 1.43
CA ARG A 84 0.84 -8.07 1.60
C ARG A 84 0.91 -8.81 0.29
N ALA A 85 1.88 -9.70 0.15
CA ALA A 85 2.06 -10.53 -1.02
C ALA A 85 1.81 -12.01 -0.69
N GLU A 86 1.10 -12.71 -1.57
CA GLU A 86 0.83 -14.15 -1.41
C GLU A 86 2.13 -14.96 -1.22
N GLY A 87 2.23 -15.64 -0.07
CA GLY A 87 3.41 -16.45 0.28
C GLY A 87 4.63 -15.65 0.73
N LYS A 88 4.44 -14.39 1.16
CA LYS A 88 5.45 -13.54 1.81
C LYS A 88 4.92 -13.03 3.15
N GLU A 89 5.83 -12.82 4.10
CA GLU A 89 5.46 -12.34 5.43
C GLU A 89 5.44 -10.80 5.47
N GLU A 90 6.37 -10.18 4.75
CA GLU A 90 6.59 -8.74 4.75
C GLU A 90 5.58 -8.00 3.88
N ILE A 91 5.20 -6.80 4.35
CA ILE A 91 4.41 -5.84 3.59
C ILE A 91 5.28 -5.29 2.45
N CYS A 92 4.77 -5.33 1.22
CA CYS A 92 5.53 -4.94 0.03
C CYS A 92 5.20 -3.53 -0.48
N MET A 93 4.04 -2.98 -0.10
CA MET A 93 3.61 -1.63 -0.47
C MET A 93 2.64 -1.07 0.57
N VAL A 94 2.56 0.25 0.67
CA VAL A 94 1.53 1.00 1.40
C VAL A 94 0.99 2.12 0.51
N GLY A 95 -0.31 2.37 0.55
CA GLY A 95 -0.92 3.43 -0.24
C GLY A 95 -2.40 3.63 0.07
N ALA A 96 -2.97 4.72 -0.46
CA ALA A 96 -4.38 5.05 -0.27
C ALA A 96 -5.26 4.41 -1.36
N LEU A 97 -6.37 3.81 -0.95
CA LEU A 97 -7.31 3.16 -1.87
C LEU A 97 -8.00 4.16 -2.82
N LYS A 98 -8.08 3.83 -4.10
CA LYS A 98 -8.85 4.57 -5.11
C LYS A 98 -10.27 4.03 -5.33
N LEU A 99 -10.55 2.82 -4.83
CA LEU A 99 -11.84 2.14 -4.84
C LEU A 99 -12.11 1.57 -3.45
N SER A 100 -13.38 1.43 -3.05
CA SER A 100 -13.68 0.66 -1.82
C SER A 100 -13.49 -0.85 -2.06
N THR A 101 -13.30 -1.63 -0.99
CA THR A 101 -13.17 -3.09 -1.10
C THR A 101 -14.40 -3.74 -1.70
N GLU A 102 -15.60 -3.20 -1.44
CA GLU A 102 -16.85 -3.69 -2.01
C GLU A 102 -16.97 -3.38 -3.50
N GLU A 103 -16.52 -2.20 -3.95
CA GLU A 103 -16.44 -1.89 -5.38
C GLU A 103 -15.47 -2.81 -6.11
N MET A 104 -14.33 -3.14 -5.50
CA MET A 104 -13.35 -4.08 -6.07
C MET A 104 -13.97 -5.47 -6.25
N LYS A 105 -14.65 -6.00 -5.23
CA LYS A 105 -15.33 -7.30 -5.29
C LYS A 105 -16.44 -7.31 -6.35
N ALA A 106 -17.23 -6.24 -6.44
CA ALA A 106 -18.36 -6.16 -7.37
C ALA A 106 -17.93 -6.03 -8.83
N LYS A 107 -16.90 -5.21 -9.12
CA LYS A 107 -16.48 -4.90 -10.50
C LYS A 107 -15.33 -5.76 -11.00
N GLY A 108 -14.47 -6.26 -10.11
CA GLY A 108 -13.26 -7.03 -10.44
C GLY A 108 -12.23 -6.27 -11.28
N LYS A 109 -12.37 -4.95 -11.45
CA LYS A 109 -11.51 -4.11 -12.30
C LYS A 109 -11.40 -2.70 -11.76
N GLY A 110 -10.34 -2.01 -12.18
CA GLY A 110 -10.07 -0.62 -11.83
C GLY A 110 -8.77 -0.45 -11.04
N VAL A 111 -8.35 0.80 -10.93
CA VAL A 111 -7.15 1.22 -10.19
C VAL A 111 -7.43 1.13 -8.70
N VAL A 112 -6.58 0.43 -7.96
CA VAL A 112 -6.69 0.28 -6.51
C VAL A 112 -5.73 1.22 -5.80
N ILE A 113 -4.46 1.25 -6.21
CA ILE A 113 -3.43 2.19 -5.72
C ILE A 113 -2.57 2.58 -6.92
N ASP A 114 -2.45 3.88 -7.20
CA ASP A 114 -1.60 4.45 -8.27
C ASP A 114 -0.42 5.27 -7.73
N ASP A 115 -0.48 5.67 -6.46
CA ASP A 115 0.57 6.37 -5.74
C ASP A 115 0.74 5.72 -4.36
N GLY A 116 1.95 5.21 -4.10
CA GLY A 116 2.25 4.41 -2.92
C GLY A 116 3.74 4.20 -2.74
N HIS A 117 4.13 3.88 -1.50
CA HIS A 117 5.49 3.55 -1.13
C HIS A 117 5.67 2.03 -1.15
N TYR A 118 6.67 1.53 -1.88
CA TYR A 118 6.90 0.10 -2.08
C TYR A 118 8.37 -0.30 -1.83
N LEU A 119 8.58 -1.59 -1.59
CA LEU A 119 9.92 -2.13 -1.36
C LEU A 119 10.82 -1.90 -2.58
N GLY A 120 11.93 -1.20 -2.36
CA GLY A 120 12.91 -0.91 -3.41
C GLY A 120 12.71 0.41 -4.15
N ASP A 121 11.70 1.20 -3.79
CA ASP A 121 11.52 2.55 -4.32
C ASP A 121 12.58 3.55 -3.80
N GLY A 122 12.48 4.81 -4.23
CA GLY A 122 13.40 5.87 -3.82
C GLY A 122 13.36 6.15 -2.32
N LEU A 123 12.17 6.17 -1.71
CA LEU A 123 11.98 6.42 -0.29
C LEU A 123 12.57 5.29 0.56
N TRP A 124 12.40 4.04 0.13
CA TRP A 124 12.97 2.85 0.76
C TRP A 124 14.50 2.89 0.80
N LYS A 125 15.10 3.29 -0.32
CA LYS A 125 16.56 3.39 -0.51
C LYS A 125 17.16 4.65 0.08
N MET A 126 16.33 5.61 0.47
CA MET A 126 16.79 6.88 0.99
C MET A 126 17.51 6.68 2.31
N THR A 127 18.69 7.27 2.40
CA THR A 127 19.46 7.40 3.64
C THR A 127 19.38 8.86 4.06
N LEU A 128 19.10 9.08 5.32
CA LEU A 128 19.13 10.41 5.94
C LEU A 128 20.38 10.46 6.81
N ASP A 129 21.13 11.54 6.69
CA ASP A 129 22.32 11.81 7.51
C ASP A 129 21.93 12.60 8.76
#